data_AF-A0A5M4A9K9-F1
#
_entry.id   AF-A0A5M4A9K9-F1
#
_cell.length_a   1.000
_cell.length_b   1.000
_cell.length_c   1.000
_cell.angle_alpha   90.00
_cell.angle_beta   90.00
_cell.angle_gamma   90.00
#
_symmetry.space_group_name_H-M   'P 1'
#
loop_
_entity.id
_entity.type
_entity.pdbx_description
1 polymer ?
#
loop_
_entity_poly.entity_id
_entity_poly.type
_entity_poly.pdbx_seq_one_letter_code
_entity_poly.pdbx_strand_id
1 'polypeptide(L)'
;MEHFRKINYAHIKEYILQSSRSGKTLHLSDFDAKFWLHHEKVNLDQIKAIYRLLGNIQNVIIPSGDYKGLYFFSERENVFYKYESTAVTV
;
A
#
# COMPACT_ATOMS: atom_id res chain seq x y z
N MET A 1 11.47 9.25 3.10
CA MET A 1 10.57 8.23 3.67
C MET A 1 9.38 8.84 4.42
N GLU A 2 9.08 10.14 4.26
CA GLU A 2 8.07 10.84 5.08
C GLU A 2 6.63 10.39 4.83
N HIS A 3 6.36 9.70 3.72
CA HIS A 3 5.02 9.22 3.34
C HIS A 3 4.77 7.75 3.69
N PHE A 4 5.70 7.08 4.39
CA PHE A 4 5.57 5.65 4.71
C PHE A 4 5.51 5.46 6.21
N ARG A 5 4.32 5.22 6.74
CA ARG A 5 4.12 4.95 8.16
C ARG A 5 4.25 3.46 8.43
N LYS A 6 5.11 3.10 9.39
CA LYS A 6 5.21 1.72 9.87
C LYS A 6 3.93 1.35 10.63
N ILE A 7 3.34 0.20 10.31
CA ILE A 7 2.08 -0.26 10.91
C ILE A 7 2.22 -1.64 11.54
N ASN A 8 1.37 -1.94 12.53
CA ASN A 8 1.28 -3.28 13.09
C ASN A 8 0.51 -4.20 12.13
N TYR A 9 1.14 -5.32 11.77
CA TYR A 9 0.69 -6.22 10.72
C TYR A 9 -0.51 -7.08 11.09
N ALA A 10 -0.64 -7.49 12.36
CA ALA A 10 -1.50 -8.62 12.72
C ALA A 10 -2.95 -8.47 12.25
N HIS A 11 -3.56 -7.31 12.49
CA HIS A 11 -4.95 -7.04 12.09
C HIS A 11 -5.12 -6.78 10.58
N ILE A 12 -4.18 -6.03 9.98
CA ILE A 12 -4.26 -5.67 8.57
C ILE A 12 -3.94 -6.87 7.66
N LYS A 13 -3.09 -7.80 8.11
CA LYS A 13 -2.79 -9.05 7.41
C LYS A 13 -4.04 -9.85 7.13
N GLU A 14 -4.85 -10.05 8.16
CA GLU A 14 -6.07 -10.85 8.04
C GLU A 14 -7.05 -10.17 7.08
N TYR A 15 -7.21 -8.84 7.19
CA TYR A 15 -8.04 -8.07 6.27
C TYR A 15 -7.55 -8.15 4.81
N ILE A 16 -6.25 -8.03 4.57
CA ILE A 16 -5.64 -8.15 3.24
C ILE A 16 -5.88 -9.56 2.67
N LEU A 17 -5.67 -10.61 3.48
CA LEU A 17 -5.90 -11.99 3.07
C LEU A 17 -7.37 -12.23 2.67
N GLN A 18 -8.31 -11.75 3.48
CA GLN A 18 -9.75 -11.88 3.20
C GLN A 18 -10.18 -11.06 1.97
N SER A 19 -9.66 -9.85 1.83
CA SER A 19 -9.96 -8.96 0.71
C SER A 19 -9.37 -9.48 -0.60
N SER A 20 -8.17 -10.06 -0.55
CA SER A 20 -7.52 -10.68 -1.71
C SER A 20 -8.29 -11.90 -2.20
N ARG A 21 -8.74 -12.77 -1.28
CA ARG A 21 -9.63 -13.91 -1.62
C ARG A 21 -10.95 -13.49 -2.22
N SER A 22 -11.45 -12.30 -1.83
CA SER A 22 -12.71 -11.75 -2.32
C SER A 22 -12.56 -10.94 -3.62
N GLY A 23 -11.34 -10.82 -4.18
CA GLY A 23 -11.07 -9.99 -5.37
C GLY A 23 -11.22 -8.48 -5.13
N LYS A 24 -11.14 -8.03 -3.88
CA LYS A 24 -11.34 -6.63 -3.48
C LYS A 24 -10.04 -5.83 -3.35
N THR A 25 -8.90 -6.44 -3.63
CA THR A 25 -7.58 -5.79 -3.59
C THR A 25 -7.04 -5.57 -5.00
N LEU A 26 -6.28 -4.50 -5.18
CA LEU A 26 -5.55 -4.22 -6.42
C LEU A 26 -4.04 -4.32 -6.15
N HIS A 27 -3.27 -4.65 -7.18
CA HIS A 27 -1.82 -4.59 -7.19
C HIS A 27 -1.36 -3.43 -8.09
N LEU A 28 -0.17 -2.88 -7.85
CA LEU A 28 0.41 -1.82 -8.70
C LEU A 28 0.46 -2.18 -10.20
N SER A 29 0.47 -3.47 -10.53
CA SER A 29 0.46 -3.98 -11.90
C SER A 29 -0.92 -3.90 -12.57
N ASP A 30 -2.01 -3.79 -11.78
CA ASP A 30 -3.37 -3.76 -12.30
C ASP A 30 -3.70 -2.44 -13.00
N PHE A 31 -4.59 -2.51 -13.99
CA PHE A 31 -5.06 -1.34 -14.72
C PHE A 31 -5.82 -0.38 -13.80
N ASP A 32 -6.76 -0.90 -13.01
CA ASP A 32 -7.58 -0.12 -12.07
C ASP A 32 -6.75 0.53 -10.95
N ALA A 33 -5.62 -0.10 -10.58
CA ALA A 33 -4.70 0.49 -9.62
C ALA A 33 -4.14 1.82 -10.12
N LYS A 34 -3.87 1.99 -11.41
CA LYS A 34 -3.35 3.25 -11.96
C LYS A 34 -4.34 4.39 -11.77
N PHE A 35 -5.63 4.14 -11.98
CA PHE A 35 -6.69 5.13 -11.75
C PHE A 35 -6.80 5.50 -10.28
N TRP A 36 -6.76 4.51 -9.40
CA TRP A 36 -6.81 4.74 -7.96
C TRP A 36 -5.60 5.54 -7.46
N LEU A 37 -4.39 5.18 -7.89
CA LEU A 37 -3.15 5.88 -7.53
C LEU A 37 -3.18 7.35 -7.98
N HIS A 38 -3.68 7.59 -9.20
CA HIS A 38 -3.85 8.95 -9.73
C HIS A 38 -4.89 9.73 -8.92
N HIS A 39 -6.04 9.13 -8.61
CA HIS A 39 -7.10 9.74 -7.81
C HIS A 39 -6.61 10.11 -6.40
N GLU A 40 -5.88 9.22 -5.74
CA GLU A 40 -5.33 9.45 -4.39
C GLU A 40 -4.04 10.28 -4.38
N LYS A 41 -3.63 10.81 -5.55
CA LYS A 41 -2.42 11.63 -5.73
C LYS A 41 -1.17 10.95 -5.15
N VAL A 42 -1.05 9.63 -5.37
CA VAL A 42 0.11 8.86 -4.91
C VAL A 42 1.34 9.23 -5.73
N ASN A 43 2.42 9.59 -5.06
CA ASN A 43 3.68 9.92 -5.71
C ASN A 43 4.42 8.62 -6.12
N LEU A 44 4.43 8.32 -7.41
CA LEU A 44 5.06 7.11 -7.95
C LEU A 44 6.59 7.08 -7.76
N ASP A 45 7.26 8.23 -7.67
CA ASP A 45 8.69 8.27 -7.38
C ASP A 45 9.00 7.82 -5.95
N GLN A 46 8.12 8.14 -4.99
CA GLN A 46 8.20 7.61 -3.62
C GLN A 46 7.97 6.10 -3.58
N ILE A 47 7.03 5.60 -4.39
CA ILE A 47 6.81 4.16 -4.52
C ILE A 47 8.06 3.47 -5.07
N LYS A 48 8.66 4.01 -6.14
CA LYS A 48 9.92 3.47 -6.69
C LYS A 48 11.07 3.53 -5.67
N ALA A 49 11.13 4.58 -4.85
CA ALA A 49 12.16 4.72 -3.83
C ALA A 49 12.07 3.60 -2.78
N ILE A 50 10.86 3.25 -2.30
CA ILE A 50 10.71 2.17 -1.31
C ILE A 50 11.04 0.79 -1.90
N TYR A 51 10.72 0.56 -3.18
CA TYR A 51 11.12 -0.66 -3.90
C TYR A 51 12.64 -0.83 -3.98
N ARG A 52 13.36 0.26 -4.24
CA ARG A 52 14.84 0.27 -4.29
C ARG A 52 15.47 0.07 -2.91
N LEU A 53 14.84 0.58 -1.87
CA LEU A 53 15.37 0.58 -0.50
C LEU A 53 15.22 -0.78 0.19
N LEU A 54 14.02 -1.33 0.16
CA LEU A 54 13.71 -2.53 0.94
C LEU A 54 14.02 -3.81 0.17
N GLY A 55 13.92 -3.78 -1.18
CA GLY A 55 14.14 -4.95 -2.02
C GLY A 55 13.13 -6.07 -1.76
N ASN A 56 12.62 -6.72 -2.81
CA ASN A 56 11.68 -7.84 -2.67
C ASN A 56 10.44 -7.51 -1.79
N ILE A 57 9.85 -6.33 -1.98
CA ILE A 57 8.61 -5.94 -1.28
C ILE A 57 7.39 -6.25 -2.13
N GLN A 58 6.34 -6.72 -1.48
CA GLN A 58 5.02 -6.85 -2.07
C GLN A 58 4.19 -5.59 -1.76
N ASN A 59 3.25 -5.30 -2.65
CA ASN A 59 2.29 -4.22 -2.47
C ASN A 59 0.86 -4.76 -2.55
N VAL A 60 -0.03 -4.07 -1.85
CA VAL A 60 -1.47 -4.26 -2.00
C VAL A 60 -2.19 -2.93 -1.84
N ILE A 61 -3.17 -2.69 -2.68
CA ILE A 61 -4.06 -1.53 -2.64
C ILE A 61 -5.43 -2.02 -2.20
N ILE A 62 -5.94 -1.41 -1.13
CA ILE A 62 -7.33 -1.55 -0.71
C ILE A 62 -8.04 -0.30 -1.22
N PRO A 63 -8.88 -0.42 -2.27
CA PRO A 63 -9.39 0.76 -2.97
C PRO A 63 -10.48 1.51 -2.19
N SER A 64 -11.18 0.84 -1.27
CA SER A 64 -12.33 1.37 -0.52
C SER A 64 -12.51 0.70 0.86
N GLY A 65 -13.32 1.31 1.73
CA GLY A 65 -13.60 0.84 3.10
C GLY A 65 -12.69 1.43 4.18
N ASP A 66 -12.85 0.95 5.42
CA ASP A 66 -12.11 1.46 6.59
C ASP A 66 -10.58 1.24 6.50
N TYR A 67 -10.17 0.23 5.75
CA TYR A 67 -8.77 -0.10 5.49
C TYR A 67 -8.29 0.43 4.13
N LYS A 68 -8.98 1.40 3.53
CA LYS A 68 -8.54 2.03 2.28
C LYS A 68 -7.10 2.53 2.41
N GLY A 69 -6.28 2.19 1.42
CA GLY A 69 -4.90 2.62 1.37
C GLY A 69 -4.01 1.74 0.52
N LEU A 70 -2.77 2.21 0.34
CA LEU A 70 -1.70 1.48 -0.31
C LEU A 70 -0.73 0.96 0.76
N TYR A 71 -0.48 -0.34 0.73
CA TYR A 71 0.28 -1.06 1.73
C TYR A 71 1.47 -1.74 1.08
N PHE A 72 2.58 -1.75 1.80
CA PHE A 72 3.83 -2.38 1.41
C PHE A 72 4.27 -3.34 2.50
N PHE A 73 4.69 -4.53 2.10
CA PHE A 73 5.15 -5.54 3.04
C PHE A 73 6.35 -6.31 2.50
N SER A 74 7.27 -6.63 3.40
CA SER A 74 8.38 -7.55 3.13
C SER A 74 8.26 -8.72 4.10
N GLU A 75 7.99 -9.91 3.57
CA GLU A 75 7.93 -11.13 4.39
C GLU A 75 9.31 -11.48 4.97
N ARG A 76 10.39 -11.15 4.24
CA ARG A 76 11.77 -11.41 4.66
C ARG A 76 12.20 -10.55 5.85
N GLU A 77 11.83 -9.27 5.83
CA GLU A 77 12.21 -8.33 6.88
C GLU A 77 11.13 -8.16 7.96
N ASN A 78 9.96 -8.78 7.77
CA ASN A 78 8.80 -8.67 8.66
C ASN A 78 8.41 -7.20 8.94
N VAL A 79 8.49 -6.35 7.91
CA VAL A 79 8.18 -4.91 7.98
C VAL A 79 6.98 -4.54 7.10
N PHE A 80 6.19 -3.59 7.60
CA PHE A 80 4.92 -3.17 7.01
C PHE A 80 4.83 -1.66 6.99
N TYR A 81 4.54 -1.13 5.83
CA TYR A 81 4.37 0.30 5.61
C TYR A 81 3.02 0.58 4.98
N LYS A 82 2.32 1.58 5.50
CA LYS A 82 1.19 2.21 4.82
C LYS A 82 1.70 3.47 4.14
N TYR A 83 1.35 3.66 2.87
CA TYR A 83 1.54 4.94 2.21
C TYR A 83 0.51 5.93 2.74
N GLU A 84 0.99 7.00 3.34
CA GLU A 84 0.21 8.15 3.75
C GLU A 84 0.57 9.30 2.81
N SER A 85 -0.36 9.59 1.89
CA SER A 85 -0.25 10.79 1.08
C SER A 85 -0.31 11.97 2.03
N THR A 86 0.70 12.85 2.01
CA THR A 86 0.61 14.15 2.68
C THR A 86 -0.35 15.03 1.89
N ALA A 87 -1.63 14.67 1.87
CA ALA A 87 -2.64 15.69 1.82
C ALA A 87 -2.59 16.35 3.20
N VAL A 88 -1.75 17.37 3.31
CA VAL A 88 -1.79 18.33 4.43
C VAL A 88 -3.26 18.67 4.60
N THR A 89 -3.86 18.20 5.69
CA THR A 89 -5.18 18.64 6.11
C THR A 89 -4.94 20.06 6.57
N VAL A 90 -5.29 21.02 5.72
CA VAL A 90 -5.38 22.45 6.09
C VAL A 90 -6.81 22.69 6.56
#